data_AF-A0A356G498-F1
#
_entry.id   AF-A0A356G498-F1
#
_cell.length_a   1.000
_cell.length_b   1.000
_cell.length_c   1.000
_cell.angle_alpha   90.00
_cell.angle_beta   90.00
_cell.angle_gamma   90.00
#
_symmetry.space_group_name_H-M   'P 1'
#
loop_
_entity.id
_entity.type
_entity.pdbx_description
1 polymer ?
#
loop_
_entity_poly.entity_id
_entity_poly.type
_entity_poly.pdbx_seq_one_letter_code
_entity_poly.pdbx_strand_id
1 'polypeptide(L)'
;AEAEAVTTDETAPVEVAAVEVVPEPAPETAPEPEPEPAPETAEGQEPARADAEPMPAGEPVTQEDATEEANEPAGEPVTSGTAPSISLTITYVPEPAEVPEEGPSAAEPTPTLGSTVVSRPQGDLPQDFHADVRCSSEQLSVLYQVLPADVDPMATLEEDFRTARSTGAIEGTRSNVTFSLRYLQSDGKTPVRVTLRRSARPVAGKRWALSEVDAGEPGEVGLDGLSPMPSGPWSAFLSPSGDEASDPERALAQTVALGSWDEALERLAELAAPEPWGEGRRVLRGYLSMTFARIQAEGLLAVSPDGSSADFDTGLLTSEGEPVHASLVAASGDIPWQLAGFSASGSGKPARYLGPAALATLDPSLPAPEFSTSDAVVRNPRMATSAYDPIHNEVLLLVPEGGKALALALRPEGYVAVATLSLEDAYCCARVVSSEQPSWLAAALKG
;
A
#
# COMPACT_ATOMS: atom_id res chain seq x y z
N ALA A 1 78.15 -22.76 17.73
CA ALA A 1 78.91 -21.96 18.71
C ALA A 1 78.48 -20.52 18.48
N GLU A 2 77.93 -19.76 19.41
CA GLU A 2 77.54 -19.88 20.83
C GLU A 2 76.69 -18.60 21.00
N ALA A 3 75.40 -18.69 21.27
CA ALA A 3 74.84 -18.80 22.62
C ALA A 3 75.26 -17.62 23.52
N GLU A 4 74.30 -16.78 23.90
CA GLU A 4 74.06 -16.53 25.31
C GLU A 4 72.59 -16.15 25.54
N ALA A 5 71.91 -17.03 26.27
CA ALA A 5 70.68 -16.78 26.98
C ALA A 5 71.05 -16.39 28.42
N VAL A 6 70.18 -15.64 29.12
CA VAL A 6 69.98 -15.61 30.58
C VAL A 6 69.00 -14.47 30.90
N THR A 7 68.09 -14.47 31.87
CA THR A 7 67.24 -15.46 32.57
C THR A 7 66.17 -14.58 33.30
N THR A 8 64.97 -15.12 33.51
CA THR A 8 64.01 -14.90 34.64
C THR A 8 63.87 -13.55 35.35
N ASP A 9 62.61 -13.08 35.50
CA ASP A 9 61.90 -12.94 36.79
C ASP A 9 60.44 -12.53 36.51
N GLU A 10 59.45 -13.31 36.92
CA GLU A 10 58.75 -13.26 38.22
C GLU A 10 57.64 -12.20 38.30
N THR A 11 56.46 -12.74 38.58
CA THR A 11 55.16 -12.15 38.91
C THR A 11 55.19 -10.92 39.82
N ALA A 12 54.46 -9.87 39.42
CA ALA A 12 53.79 -8.95 40.33
C ALA A 12 52.41 -8.58 39.75
N PRO A 13 51.33 -8.60 40.55
CA PRO A 13 49.97 -8.36 40.09
C PRO A 13 49.76 -6.86 39.83
N VAL A 14 49.14 -6.53 38.69
CA VAL A 14 48.61 -5.18 38.47
C VAL A 14 47.31 -5.07 39.25
N GLU A 15 47.36 -4.21 40.26
CA GLU A 15 46.26 -3.76 41.10
C GLU A 15 45.14 -3.18 40.23
N VAL A 16 44.02 -3.89 40.15
CA VAL A 16 42.80 -3.40 39.49
C VAL A 16 42.20 -2.36 40.42
N ALA A 17 42.26 -1.09 40.00
CA ALA A 17 41.60 0.00 40.70
C ALA A 17 40.11 -0.33 40.87
N ALA A 18 39.66 -0.36 42.13
CA ALA A 18 38.27 -0.53 42.48
C ALA A 18 37.46 0.63 41.89
N VAL A 19 36.57 0.33 40.94
CA VAL A 19 35.52 1.25 40.54
C VAL A 19 34.51 1.31 41.67
N GLU A 20 34.40 2.49 42.26
CA GLU A 20 33.44 2.83 43.29
C GLU A 20 32.01 2.64 42.72
N VAL A 21 31.29 1.67 43.29
CA VAL A 21 29.90 1.37 42.93
C VAL A 21 29.03 2.48 43.49
N VAL A 22 28.51 3.34 42.61
CA VAL A 22 27.44 4.29 42.94
C VAL A 22 26.17 3.46 43.20
N PRO A 23 25.51 3.58 44.36
CA PRO A 23 24.29 2.84 44.62
C PRO A 23 23.14 3.33 43.72
N GLU A 24 22.43 2.37 43.15
CA GLU A 24 21.17 2.53 42.41
C GLU A 24 20.13 3.29 43.25
N PRO A 25 19.35 4.22 42.67
CA PRO A 25 18.23 4.83 43.38
C PRO A 25 17.12 3.78 43.61
N ALA A 26 16.57 3.79 44.83
CA ALA A 26 15.46 2.93 45.22
C ALA A 26 14.22 3.16 44.33
N PRO A 27 13.40 2.12 44.09
CA PRO A 27 12.21 2.25 43.25
C PRO A 27 11.19 3.18 43.91
N GLU A 28 10.75 4.16 43.12
CA GLU A 28 9.68 5.10 43.46
C GLU A 28 8.34 4.34 43.52
N THR A 29 7.67 4.44 44.67
CA THR A 29 6.38 3.81 44.95
C THR A 29 5.33 4.26 43.94
N ALA A 30 4.70 3.31 43.24
CA ALA A 30 3.56 3.57 42.37
C ALA A 30 2.38 4.18 43.16
N PRO A 31 1.64 5.16 42.61
CA PRO A 31 0.43 5.66 43.25
C PRO A 31 -0.67 4.59 43.26
N GLU A 32 -1.38 4.48 44.38
CA GLU A 32 -2.59 3.66 44.55
C GLU A 32 -3.67 4.01 43.51
N PRO A 33 -4.44 3.04 43.00
CA PRO A 33 -5.58 3.32 42.13
C PRO A 33 -6.71 4.01 42.91
N GLU A 34 -7.24 5.09 42.34
CA GLU A 34 -8.49 5.71 42.81
C GLU A 34 -9.66 4.69 42.71
N PRO A 35 -10.60 4.69 43.68
CA PRO A 35 -11.72 3.77 43.65
C PRO A 35 -12.72 4.14 42.54
N GLU A 36 -13.13 3.13 41.75
CA GLU A 36 -14.25 3.22 40.81
C GLU A 36 -15.55 3.63 41.54
N PRO A 37 -16.39 4.50 40.95
CA PRO A 37 -17.70 4.79 41.51
C PRO A 37 -18.62 3.57 41.35
N ALA A 38 -19.20 3.13 42.47
CA ALA A 38 -20.22 2.09 42.52
C ALA A 38 -21.47 2.49 41.71
N PRO A 39 -22.19 1.52 41.10
CA PRO A 39 -23.41 1.80 40.36
C PRO A 39 -24.56 2.11 41.33
N GLU A 40 -25.22 3.25 41.15
CA GLU A 40 -26.51 3.53 41.79
C GLU A 40 -27.59 2.64 41.18
N THR A 41 -28.06 1.69 41.97
CA THR A 41 -29.32 0.98 41.78
C THR A 41 -30.48 1.92 42.11
N ALA A 42 -31.31 2.24 41.13
CA ALA A 42 -32.67 2.74 41.36
C ALA A 42 -33.65 1.82 40.63
N GLU A 43 -34.30 0.97 41.41
CA GLU A 43 -35.47 0.18 41.02
C GLU A 43 -36.65 1.09 40.65
N GLY A 44 -37.43 0.64 39.67
CA GLY A 44 -38.88 0.81 39.67
C GLY A 44 -39.46 1.74 38.60
N GLN A 45 -39.90 1.17 37.48
CA GLN A 45 -41.33 0.84 37.25
C GLN A 45 -41.57 0.42 35.79
N GLU A 46 -41.92 -0.85 35.64
CA GLU A 46 -42.65 -1.39 34.49
C GLU A 46 -44.14 -1.03 34.62
N PRO A 47 -44.88 -0.91 33.50
CA PRO A 47 -46.03 -1.80 33.40
C PRO A 47 -46.20 -2.44 32.01
N ALA A 48 -46.18 -3.77 32.02
CA ALA A 48 -47.16 -4.70 31.44
C ALA A 48 -47.91 -4.37 30.12
N ARG A 49 -47.67 -5.30 29.19
CA ARG A 49 -48.42 -5.75 28.00
C ARG A 49 -49.95 -5.68 28.02
N ALA A 50 -50.51 -5.38 26.83
CA ALA A 50 -51.66 -5.98 26.12
C ALA A 50 -51.95 -5.05 24.89
N ASP A 51 -52.40 -5.40 23.70
CA ASP A 51 -52.91 -6.62 23.05
C ASP A 51 -53.05 -6.31 21.54
N ALA A 52 -53.09 -7.37 20.73
CA ALA A 52 -53.81 -7.54 19.44
C ALA A 52 -53.55 -6.64 18.20
N GLU A 53 -53.11 -7.30 17.11
CA GLU A 53 -53.37 -6.94 15.71
C GLU A 53 -54.88 -6.87 15.39
N PRO A 54 -55.28 -6.18 14.30
CA PRO A 54 -55.83 -6.98 13.20
C PRO A 54 -55.46 -6.49 11.78
N MET A 55 -55.26 -7.46 10.89
CA MET A 55 -55.43 -7.33 9.44
C MET A 55 -56.85 -6.87 9.07
N PRO A 56 -57.03 -6.33 7.85
CA PRO A 56 -58.13 -6.85 7.02
C PRO A 56 -57.65 -7.30 5.64
N ALA A 57 -58.14 -8.48 5.28
CA ALA A 57 -58.13 -9.07 3.95
C ALA A 57 -59.15 -8.39 3.03
N GLY A 58 -58.93 -8.50 1.72
CA GLY A 58 -60.00 -8.46 0.71
C GLY A 58 -59.65 -7.77 -0.60
N GLU A 59 -59.04 -8.50 -1.54
CA GLU A 59 -59.21 -8.24 -2.97
C GLU A 59 -60.69 -8.41 -3.37
N PRO A 60 -61.08 -7.93 -4.56
CA PRO A 60 -61.34 -8.94 -5.57
C PRO A 60 -60.69 -8.64 -6.93
N VAL A 61 -60.17 -9.75 -7.45
CA VAL A 61 -59.85 -10.07 -8.83
C VAL A 61 -61.00 -9.72 -9.78
N THR A 62 -60.67 -9.21 -10.97
CA THR A 62 -61.43 -9.50 -12.18
C THR A 62 -60.44 -9.77 -13.32
N GLN A 63 -60.26 -11.05 -13.60
CA GLN A 63 -59.80 -11.59 -14.88
C GLN A 63 -61.05 -11.98 -15.68
N GLU A 64 -61.06 -11.65 -16.97
CA GLU A 64 -61.71 -12.33 -18.09
C GLU A 64 -61.37 -11.48 -19.34
N ASP A 65 -61.06 -12.00 -20.52
CA ASP A 65 -60.85 -13.36 -20.98
C ASP A 65 -60.17 -13.29 -22.37
N ALA A 66 -59.56 -14.41 -22.74
CA ALA A 66 -59.40 -15.02 -24.06
C ALA A 66 -59.02 -14.18 -25.31
N THR A 67 -57.87 -14.45 -25.92
CA THR A 67 -57.56 -15.50 -26.95
C THR A 67 -57.96 -15.04 -28.37
N GLU A 68 -57.01 -15.07 -29.33
CA GLU A 68 -57.10 -15.92 -30.54
C GLU A 68 -56.07 -15.53 -31.64
N GLU A 69 -55.35 -16.57 -32.04
CA GLU A 69 -54.55 -16.90 -33.22
C GLU A 69 -54.38 -15.95 -34.42
N ALA A 70 -53.09 -15.91 -34.84
CA ALA A 70 -52.55 -16.17 -36.18
C ALA A 70 -53.28 -15.66 -37.45
N ASN A 71 -52.56 -14.82 -38.21
CA ASN A 71 -52.49 -14.97 -39.67
C ASN A 71 -51.30 -14.20 -40.28
N GLU A 72 -50.42 -14.92 -40.98
CA GLU A 72 -49.63 -14.40 -42.11
C GLU A 72 -50.54 -14.30 -43.35
N PRO A 73 -50.35 -13.35 -44.30
CA PRO A 73 -49.35 -13.58 -45.35
C PRO A 73 -48.63 -12.33 -45.94
N ALA A 74 -47.44 -12.65 -46.46
CA ALA A 74 -46.61 -12.04 -47.51
C ALA A 74 -47.06 -10.75 -48.25
N GLY A 75 -46.08 -9.84 -48.42
CA GLY A 75 -46.04 -8.83 -49.48
C GLY A 75 -44.92 -7.79 -49.31
N GLU A 76 -43.77 -8.00 -49.94
CA GLU A 76 -42.83 -6.93 -50.35
C GLU A 76 -43.49 -6.04 -51.44
N PRO A 77 -43.10 -4.76 -51.68
CA PRO A 77 -41.69 -4.36 -51.78
C PRO A 77 -41.29 -2.88 -51.48
N VAL A 78 -39.98 -2.64 -51.64
CA VAL A 78 -39.21 -1.42 -51.99
C VAL A 78 -39.06 -0.21 -51.02
N THR A 79 -37.83 -0.14 -50.46
CA THR A 79 -36.82 0.97 -50.47
C THR A 79 -36.90 2.23 -49.60
N SER A 80 -35.69 2.57 -49.13
CA SER A 80 -35.14 3.85 -48.61
C SER A 80 -35.45 4.10 -47.13
N GLY A 81 -34.51 4.07 -46.18
CA GLY A 81 -33.06 4.29 -46.22
C GLY A 81 -32.76 5.65 -45.59
N THR A 82 -32.13 5.66 -44.40
CA THR A 82 -31.06 6.58 -43.96
C THR A 82 -30.78 6.39 -42.46
N ALA A 83 -29.60 5.85 -42.14
CA ALA A 83 -28.88 6.06 -40.88
C ALA A 83 -27.74 7.05 -41.18
N PRO A 84 -27.41 8.01 -40.28
CA PRO A 84 -26.21 8.80 -40.46
C PRO A 84 -24.98 8.03 -39.95
N SER A 85 -24.02 7.83 -40.84
CA SER A 85 -22.65 7.40 -40.51
C SER A 85 -21.74 8.62 -40.71
N ILE A 86 -21.00 9.03 -39.69
CA ILE A 86 -20.09 10.17 -39.73
C ILE A 86 -18.69 9.64 -40.06
N SER A 87 -18.18 9.97 -41.26
CA SER A 87 -16.78 9.79 -41.65
C SER A 87 -16.07 11.14 -41.63
N LEU A 88 -14.94 11.25 -40.93
CA LEU A 88 -14.04 12.40 -40.98
C LEU A 88 -12.82 12.06 -41.86
N THR A 89 -12.71 12.74 -42.99
CA THR A 89 -11.56 12.72 -43.89
C THR A 89 -10.58 13.83 -43.49
N ILE A 90 -9.35 13.48 -43.12
CA ILE A 90 -8.24 14.44 -42.96
C ILE A 90 -7.53 14.57 -44.31
N THR A 91 -7.58 15.77 -44.91
CA THR A 91 -6.87 16.09 -46.15
C THR A 91 -5.48 16.64 -45.82
N TYR A 92 -4.46 15.88 -46.20
CA TYR A 92 -3.05 16.29 -46.22
C TYR A 92 -2.76 17.08 -47.49
N VAL A 93 -2.14 18.26 -47.36
CA VAL A 93 -1.62 19.07 -48.47
C VAL A 93 -0.13 19.32 -48.21
N PRO A 94 0.80 18.84 -49.06
CA PRO A 94 2.21 19.18 -48.95
C PRO A 94 2.54 20.41 -49.82
N GLU A 95 3.34 21.34 -49.28
CA GLU A 95 3.95 22.44 -50.06
C GLU A 95 5.49 22.27 -50.05
N PRO A 96 6.21 22.61 -51.15
CA PRO A 96 7.55 22.13 -51.41
C PRO A 96 8.67 23.06 -50.91
N ALA A 97 9.88 22.49 -50.89
CA ALA A 97 11.11 23.01 -50.30
C ALA A 97 11.72 24.24 -51.00
N GLU A 98 12.29 25.14 -50.20
CA GLU A 98 13.30 26.11 -50.61
C GLU A 98 14.51 26.03 -49.66
N VAL A 99 15.71 26.03 -50.26
CA VAL A 99 17.03 25.99 -49.61
C VAL A 99 17.57 27.42 -49.55
N PRO A 100 18.28 27.80 -48.47
CA PRO A 100 19.52 28.56 -48.72
C PRO A 100 20.70 28.27 -47.78
N GLU A 101 21.87 28.12 -48.42
CA GLU A 101 23.20 28.71 -48.15
C GLU A 101 23.92 28.49 -46.80
N GLU A 102 25.16 27.94 -46.89
CA GLU A 102 26.18 27.86 -45.82
C GLU A 102 26.93 29.19 -45.59
N GLY A 103 27.26 29.49 -44.31
CA GLY A 103 28.22 30.51 -43.86
C GLY A 103 28.32 30.60 -42.32
N PRO A 104 29.44 31.05 -41.71
CA PRO A 104 30.26 30.20 -40.82
C PRO A 104 30.09 30.38 -39.29
N SER A 105 30.33 29.27 -38.58
CA SER A 105 30.97 29.10 -37.25
C SER A 105 30.97 30.25 -36.23
N ALA A 106 30.28 30.05 -35.08
CA ALA A 106 30.83 30.22 -33.72
C ALA A 106 29.79 29.94 -32.62
N ALA A 107 30.28 29.29 -31.54
CA ALA A 107 29.73 29.15 -30.18
C ALA A 107 28.66 28.06 -29.92
N GLU A 108 29.12 26.98 -29.27
CA GLU A 108 28.30 26.01 -28.53
C GLU A 108 27.55 26.70 -27.37
N PRO A 109 26.23 26.50 -27.21
CA PRO A 109 25.58 26.74 -25.95
C PRO A 109 25.60 25.45 -25.10
N THR A 110 26.12 25.61 -23.89
CA THR A 110 26.06 24.72 -22.73
C THR A 110 24.73 23.97 -22.61
N PRO A 111 24.72 22.66 -22.30
CA PRO A 111 23.46 21.94 -22.10
C PRO A 111 22.75 22.50 -20.87
N THR A 112 21.62 23.17 -21.11
CA THR A 112 20.69 23.56 -20.05
C THR A 112 20.03 22.29 -19.54
N LEU A 113 20.12 22.09 -18.23
CA LEU A 113 19.51 21.01 -17.46
C LEU A 113 18.09 20.73 -17.96
N GLY A 114 17.84 19.47 -18.30
CA GLY A 114 16.53 18.98 -18.69
C GLY A 114 15.51 19.36 -17.62
N SER A 115 14.56 20.19 -18.02
CA SER A 115 13.34 20.43 -17.25
C SER A 115 12.61 19.10 -17.17
N THR A 116 12.78 18.39 -16.06
CA THR A 116 11.89 17.30 -15.68
C THR A 116 10.50 17.90 -15.56
N VAL A 117 9.60 17.50 -16.45
CA VAL A 117 8.19 17.88 -16.38
C VAL A 117 7.63 17.15 -15.17
N VAL A 118 7.66 17.81 -14.02
CA VAL A 118 6.88 17.40 -12.85
C VAL A 118 5.42 17.40 -13.31
N SER A 119 4.81 16.23 -13.39
CA SER A 119 3.37 16.09 -13.64
C SER A 119 2.62 16.92 -12.61
N ARG A 120 2.12 18.08 -13.04
CA ARG A 120 1.36 19.00 -12.19
C ARG A 120 0.09 18.26 -11.74
N PRO A 121 -0.23 18.24 -10.43
CA PRO A 121 -1.45 17.59 -9.95
C PRO A 121 -2.65 18.12 -10.73
N GLN A 122 -3.55 17.22 -11.11
CA GLN A 122 -4.78 17.55 -11.82
C GLN A 122 -5.65 18.43 -10.91
N GLY A 123 -5.39 19.73 -10.85
CA GLY A 123 -6.00 20.68 -9.91
C GLY A 123 -7.52 20.86 -10.08
N ASP A 124 -8.14 20.14 -11.01
CA ASP A 124 -9.57 20.07 -11.23
C ASP A 124 -10.26 18.90 -10.49
N LEU A 125 -9.50 17.95 -9.93
CA LEU A 125 -10.02 16.83 -9.14
C LEU A 125 -10.45 17.28 -7.73
N PRO A 126 -11.41 16.57 -7.10
CA PRO A 126 -11.74 16.71 -5.68
C PRO A 126 -10.48 16.70 -4.79
N GLN A 127 -10.43 17.61 -3.82
CA GLN A 127 -9.38 17.62 -2.78
C GLN A 127 -9.95 17.22 -1.43
N ASP A 128 -11.20 17.61 -1.15
CA ASP A 128 -11.96 17.16 0.00
C ASP A 128 -13.15 16.38 -0.53
N PHE A 129 -13.13 15.05 -0.38
CA PHE A 129 -14.14 14.18 -0.97
C PHE A 129 -15.54 14.50 -0.44
N HIS A 130 -15.66 14.73 0.88
CA HIS A 130 -16.92 15.08 1.52
C HIS A 130 -17.44 16.46 1.09
N ALA A 131 -16.57 17.45 0.90
CA ALA A 131 -17.00 18.79 0.47
C ALA A 131 -17.28 18.87 -1.04
N ASP A 132 -16.51 18.14 -1.85
CA ASP A 132 -16.50 18.31 -3.32
C ASP A 132 -17.42 17.33 -4.06
N VAL A 133 -17.68 16.15 -3.48
CA VAL A 133 -18.40 15.03 -4.13
C VAL A 133 -19.79 14.84 -3.54
N ARG A 134 -20.79 14.85 -4.42
CA ARG A 134 -22.18 14.45 -4.13
C ARG A 134 -22.30 12.93 -4.25
N CYS A 135 -22.78 12.25 -3.21
CA CYS A 135 -23.11 10.83 -3.26
C CYS A 135 -24.63 10.67 -3.23
N SER A 136 -25.23 10.01 -4.23
CA SER A 136 -26.67 9.73 -4.22
C SER A 136 -26.98 8.54 -3.32
N SER A 137 -28.18 8.49 -2.74
CA SER A 137 -28.64 7.37 -1.91
C SER A 137 -28.61 6.03 -2.65
N GLU A 138 -28.86 6.03 -3.96
CA GLU A 138 -28.80 4.83 -4.80
C GLU A 138 -27.38 4.24 -4.87
N GLN A 139 -26.38 5.05 -5.21
CA GLN A 139 -25.00 4.57 -5.35
C GLN A 139 -24.40 4.17 -4.00
N LEU A 140 -24.72 4.92 -2.94
CA LEU A 140 -24.32 4.53 -1.59
C LEU A 140 -25.01 3.23 -1.14
N SER A 141 -26.29 3.03 -1.51
CA SER A 141 -27.00 1.79 -1.17
C SER A 141 -26.33 0.55 -1.77
N VAL A 142 -25.71 0.65 -2.96
CA VAL A 142 -24.94 -0.45 -3.54
C VAL A 142 -23.74 -0.77 -2.64
N LEU A 143 -22.96 0.25 -2.26
CA LEU A 143 -21.79 0.04 -1.41
C LEU A 143 -22.15 -0.53 -0.03
N TYR A 144 -23.25 -0.07 0.60
CA TYR A 144 -23.73 -0.62 1.87
C TYR A 144 -24.20 -2.09 1.78
N GLN A 145 -24.55 -2.59 0.58
CA GLN A 145 -24.96 -3.97 0.39
C GLN A 145 -23.78 -4.91 0.15
N VAL A 146 -22.69 -4.40 -0.43
CA VAL A 146 -21.56 -5.24 -0.88
C VAL A 146 -20.34 -5.14 0.02
N LEU A 147 -20.11 -4.02 0.71
CA LEU A 147 -18.97 -3.88 1.62
C LEU A 147 -19.22 -4.60 2.96
N PRO A 148 -18.16 -5.05 3.66
CA PRO A 148 -18.29 -5.62 5.00
C PRO A 148 -19.02 -4.68 5.97
N ALA A 149 -19.76 -5.25 6.93
CA ALA A 149 -20.67 -4.51 7.80
C ALA A 149 -19.98 -3.53 8.77
N ASP A 150 -18.71 -3.74 9.04
CA ASP A 150 -17.84 -2.92 9.90
C ASP A 150 -17.11 -1.80 9.13
N VAL A 151 -17.25 -1.74 7.81
CA VAL A 151 -16.60 -0.76 6.93
C VAL A 151 -17.52 0.43 6.69
N ASP A 152 -16.98 1.66 6.78
CA ASP A 152 -17.67 2.88 6.36
C ASP A 152 -17.45 3.15 4.87
N PRO A 153 -18.48 3.03 4.01
CA PRO A 153 -18.34 3.25 2.58
C PRO A 153 -17.84 4.65 2.21
N MET A 154 -18.15 5.67 3.00
CA MET A 154 -17.71 7.05 2.71
C MET A 154 -16.21 7.22 2.99
N ALA A 155 -15.72 6.68 4.10
CA ALA A 155 -14.29 6.66 4.42
C ALA A 155 -13.51 5.87 3.36
N THR A 156 -14.00 4.69 2.96
CA THR A 156 -13.39 3.88 1.89
C THR A 156 -13.30 4.66 0.58
N LEU A 157 -14.39 5.32 0.16
CA LEU A 157 -14.40 6.14 -1.06
C LEU A 157 -13.36 7.26 -1.01
N GLU A 158 -13.26 7.97 0.12
CA GLU A 158 -12.31 9.06 0.30
C GLU A 158 -10.86 8.55 0.25
N GLU A 159 -10.55 7.51 1.03
CA GLU A 159 -9.20 6.94 1.12
C GLU A 159 -8.74 6.34 -0.21
N ASP A 160 -9.59 5.57 -0.87
CA ASP A 160 -9.24 4.91 -2.13
C ASP A 160 -9.16 5.93 -3.28
N PHE A 161 -10.00 6.98 -3.26
CA PHE A 161 -9.86 8.10 -4.19
C PHE A 161 -8.56 8.88 -3.96
N ARG A 162 -8.19 9.14 -2.68
CA ARG A 162 -6.92 9.79 -2.34
C ARG A 162 -5.73 8.96 -2.82
N THR A 163 -5.77 7.65 -2.61
CA THR A 163 -4.76 6.69 -3.09
C THR A 163 -4.66 6.68 -4.61
N ALA A 164 -5.79 6.63 -5.33
CA ALA A 164 -5.79 6.65 -6.78
C ALA A 164 -5.23 7.98 -7.33
N ARG A 165 -5.55 9.11 -6.70
CA ARG A 165 -5.02 10.42 -7.09
C ARG A 165 -3.53 10.53 -6.84
N SER A 166 -3.03 10.02 -5.71
CA SER A 166 -1.61 10.11 -5.37
C SER A 166 -0.74 9.21 -6.25
N THR A 167 -1.26 8.06 -6.67
CA THR A 167 -0.56 7.05 -7.50
C THR A 167 -0.84 7.18 -9.00
N GLY A 168 -1.62 8.19 -9.41
CA GLY A 168 -2.01 8.38 -10.81
C GLY A 168 -2.91 7.28 -11.38
N ALA A 169 -3.51 6.44 -10.54
CA ALA A 169 -4.40 5.33 -10.92
C ALA A 169 -5.85 5.77 -11.22
N ILE A 170 -6.06 7.06 -11.53
CA ILE A 170 -7.35 7.59 -11.97
C ILE A 170 -7.43 7.52 -13.48
N GLU A 171 -8.44 6.81 -13.97
CA GLU A 171 -8.71 6.65 -15.40
C GLU A 171 -9.80 7.64 -15.88
N GLY A 172 -9.90 7.83 -17.19
CA GLY A 172 -10.97 8.60 -17.83
C GLY A 172 -10.56 10.01 -18.27
N THR A 173 -11.48 10.95 -18.10
CA THR A 173 -11.40 12.33 -18.62
C THR A 173 -11.55 13.36 -17.50
N ARG A 174 -11.23 14.63 -17.78
CA ARG A 174 -11.43 15.76 -16.84
C ARG A 174 -12.85 15.94 -16.28
N SER A 175 -13.85 15.28 -16.87
CA SER A 175 -15.26 15.39 -16.50
C SER A 175 -15.91 14.09 -16.06
N ASN A 176 -15.21 12.97 -16.22
CA ASN A 176 -15.67 11.64 -15.86
C ASN A 176 -14.42 10.83 -15.54
N VAL A 177 -14.22 10.53 -14.26
CA VAL A 177 -13.04 9.82 -13.78
C VAL A 177 -13.45 8.55 -13.08
N THR A 178 -12.67 7.48 -13.27
CA THR A 178 -12.92 6.18 -12.65
C THR A 178 -11.71 5.76 -11.86
N PHE A 179 -11.94 5.16 -10.69
CA PHE A 179 -10.90 4.58 -9.85
C PHE A 179 -11.41 3.28 -9.21
N SER A 180 -10.48 2.45 -8.77
CA SER A 180 -10.79 1.18 -8.10
C SER A 180 -10.82 1.36 -6.59
N LEU A 181 -11.75 0.65 -5.94
CA LEU A 181 -11.70 0.44 -4.50
C LEU A 181 -10.80 -0.75 -4.15
N ARG A 182 -10.44 -0.86 -2.88
CA ARG A 182 -9.63 -1.96 -2.33
C ARG A 182 -10.32 -3.32 -2.29
N TYR A 183 -11.58 -3.42 -2.71
CA TYR A 183 -12.37 -4.66 -2.65
C TYR A 183 -12.51 -5.31 -4.03
N LEU A 184 -12.52 -6.64 -4.05
CA LEU A 184 -12.79 -7.44 -5.23
C LEU A 184 -14.28 -7.73 -5.33
N GLN A 185 -14.82 -7.80 -6.54
CA GLN A 185 -16.17 -8.28 -6.82
C GLN A 185 -16.32 -9.77 -6.43
N SER A 186 -17.55 -10.31 -6.49
CA SER A 186 -17.84 -11.72 -6.15
C SER A 186 -17.01 -12.75 -6.93
N ASP A 187 -16.46 -12.36 -8.08
CA ASP A 187 -15.56 -13.18 -8.90
C ASP A 187 -14.15 -13.39 -8.30
N GLY A 188 -13.82 -12.63 -7.24
CA GLY A 188 -12.52 -12.66 -6.55
C GLY A 188 -11.35 -12.19 -7.42
N LYS A 189 -11.61 -11.44 -8.51
CA LYS A 189 -10.59 -11.04 -9.48
C LYS A 189 -10.73 -9.59 -9.93
N THR A 190 -11.96 -9.16 -10.22
CA THR A 190 -12.23 -7.82 -10.73
C THR A 190 -12.38 -6.87 -9.54
N PRO A 191 -11.69 -5.72 -9.50
CA PRO A 191 -11.89 -4.74 -8.43
C PRO A 191 -13.23 -4.02 -8.58
N VAL A 192 -13.83 -3.61 -7.46
CA VAL A 192 -14.97 -2.68 -7.47
C VAL A 192 -14.51 -1.35 -8.07
N ARG A 193 -15.25 -0.83 -9.05
CA ARG A 193 -14.92 0.45 -9.72
C ARG A 193 -15.94 1.52 -9.43
N VAL A 194 -15.46 2.73 -9.25
CA VAL A 194 -16.26 3.90 -8.91
C VAL A 194 -16.01 5.01 -9.92
N THR A 195 -17.08 5.57 -10.46
CA THR A 195 -16.99 6.69 -11.42
C THR A 195 -17.54 7.98 -10.80
N LEU A 196 -16.73 9.04 -10.84
CA LEU A 196 -17.13 10.39 -10.49
C LEU A 196 -17.34 11.22 -11.75
N ARG A 197 -18.45 11.95 -11.79
CA ARG A 197 -18.79 12.85 -12.89
C ARG A 197 -18.81 14.30 -12.46
N ARG A 198 -18.07 15.14 -13.19
CA ARG A 198 -18.05 16.59 -13.00
C ARG A 198 -19.26 17.23 -13.67
N SER A 199 -19.95 18.10 -12.95
CA SER A 199 -21.04 18.92 -13.46
C SER A 199 -20.53 20.31 -13.84
N ALA A 200 -21.03 20.87 -14.96
CA ALA A 200 -20.64 22.21 -15.41
C ALA A 200 -21.05 23.32 -14.43
N ARG A 201 -22.18 23.13 -13.72
CA ARG A 201 -22.63 23.99 -12.64
C ARG A 201 -22.65 23.20 -11.33
N PRO A 202 -22.21 23.79 -10.20
CA PRO A 202 -22.32 23.12 -8.91
C PRO A 202 -23.79 22.79 -8.59
N VAL A 203 -24.03 21.61 -8.05
CA VAL A 203 -25.33 21.15 -7.54
C VAL A 203 -25.17 20.99 -6.04
N ALA A 204 -26.01 21.70 -5.26
CA ALA A 204 -25.86 21.79 -3.80
C ALA A 204 -24.45 22.22 -3.35
N GLY A 205 -23.81 23.14 -4.10
CA GLY A 205 -22.45 23.61 -3.83
C GLY A 205 -21.34 22.69 -4.34
N LYS A 206 -21.64 21.44 -4.70
CA LYS A 206 -20.67 20.42 -5.12
C LYS A 206 -20.55 20.32 -6.64
N ARG A 207 -19.33 20.19 -7.16
CA ARG A 207 -19.09 20.05 -8.61
C ARG A 207 -19.00 18.62 -9.09
N TRP A 208 -18.63 17.70 -8.20
CA TRP A 208 -18.46 16.29 -8.52
C TRP A 208 -19.61 15.47 -7.95
N ALA A 209 -19.86 14.32 -8.56
CA ALA A 209 -20.85 13.39 -8.08
C ALA A 209 -20.44 11.95 -8.35
N LEU A 210 -20.65 11.09 -7.36
CA LEU A 210 -20.66 9.65 -7.53
C LEU A 210 -21.78 9.29 -8.52
N SER A 211 -21.41 8.84 -9.71
CA SER A 211 -22.35 8.53 -10.79
C SER A 211 -22.56 7.05 -11.02
N GLU A 212 -21.59 6.21 -10.67
CA GLU A 212 -21.63 4.77 -10.91
C GLU A 212 -20.74 4.04 -9.90
N VAL A 213 -21.20 2.87 -9.48
CA VAL A 213 -20.50 1.88 -8.67
C VAL A 213 -20.67 0.53 -9.37
N ASP A 214 -19.60 0.03 -9.97
CA ASP A 214 -19.49 -1.29 -10.59
C ASP A 214 -18.91 -2.26 -9.56
N ALA A 215 -19.79 -2.89 -8.77
CA ALA A 215 -19.45 -3.85 -7.73
C ALA A 215 -19.82 -5.30 -8.08
N GLY A 216 -20.21 -5.57 -9.33
CA GLY A 216 -20.85 -6.83 -9.71
C GLY A 216 -22.29 -6.94 -9.18
N GLU A 217 -22.83 -8.16 -9.18
CA GLU A 217 -24.20 -8.44 -8.72
C GLU A 217 -24.26 -8.51 -7.18
N PRO A 218 -24.95 -7.59 -6.48
CA PRO A 218 -24.97 -7.57 -5.01
C PRO A 218 -25.56 -8.83 -4.37
N GLY A 219 -26.46 -9.52 -5.08
CA GLY A 219 -27.09 -10.76 -4.60
C GLY A 219 -26.15 -11.96 -4.52
N GLU A 220 -24.96 -11.88 -5.12
CA GLU A 220 -23.93 -12.91 -5.02
C GLU A 220 -22.98 -12.69 -3.84
N VAL A 221 -23.10 -11.56 -3.14
CA VAL A 221 -22.26 -11.21 -2.00
C VAL A 221 -22.79 -11.89 -0.74
N GLY A 222 -21.91 -12.59 -0.02
CA GLY A 222 -22.23 -13.24 1.25
C GLY A 222 -22.45 -12.23 2.39
N LEU A 223 -22.86 -12.72 3.56
CA LEU A 223 -23.06 -11.88 4.75
C LEU A 223 -21.79 -11.18 5.23
N ASP A 224 -20.63 -11.73 4.89
CA ASP A 224 -19.31 -11.19 5.24
C ASP A 224 -18.89 -10.02 4.33
N GLY A 225 -19.64 -9.73 3.27
CA GLY A 225 -19.29 -8.71 2.28
C GLY A 225 -18.25 -9.16 1.24
N LEU A 226 -17.78 -8.21 0.44
CA LEU A 226 -16.72 -8.40 -0.55
C LEU A 226 -15.36 -8.52 0.12
N SER A 227 -14.50 -9.38 -0.44
CA SER A 227 -13.14 -9.59 0.06
C SER A 227 -12.21 -8.44 -0.35
N PRO A 228 -11.29 -8.00 0.52
CA PRO A 228 -10.27 -7.05 0.14
C PRO A 228 -9.30 -7.67 -0.89
N MET A 229 -8.77 -6.82 -1.76
CA MET A 229 -7.70 -7.15 -2.68
C MET A 229 -6.40 -7.40 -1.89
N PRO A 230 -5.59 -8.41 -2.26
CA PRO A 230 -4.32 -8.66 -1.58
C PRO A 230 -3.41 -7.43 -1.56
N SER A 231 -3.06 -6.96 -0.36
CA SER A 231 -2.28 -5.73 -0.13
C SER A 231 -0.78 -6.00 -0.05
N GLY A 232 -0.13 -6.35 -1.17
CA GLY A 232 1.33 -6.50 -1.20
C GLY A 232 1.92 -7.58 -0.25
N PRO A 233 3.24 -7.56 -0.03
CA PRO A 233 3.97 -8.61 0.70
C PRO A 233 3.62 -8.78 2.19
N TRP A 234 3.09 -7.74 2.83
CA TRP A 234 2.73 -7.73 4.25
C TRP A 234 1.31 -8.25 4.53
N SER A 235 0.55 -8.59 3.48
CA SER A 235 -0.85 -9.05 3.62
C SER A 235 -1.01 -10.24 4.57
N ALA A 236 0.00 -11.12 4.68
CA ALA A 236 -0.03 -12.26 5.59
C ALA A 236 0.08 -11.88 7.09
N PHE A 237 0.47 -10.64 7.41
CA PHE A 237 0.59 -10.13 8.77
C PHE A 237 -0.62 -9.30 9.20
N LEU A 238 -1.51 -8.94 8.26
CA LEU A 238 -2.74 -8.24 8.60
C LEU A 238 -3.67 -9.15 9.38
N SER A 239 -4.22 -8.63 10.48
CA SER A 239 -5.27 -9.32 11.21
C SER A 239 -6.55 -9.36 10.34
N PRO A 240 -7.36 -10.44 10.39
CA PRO A 240 -8.62 -10.52 9.66
C PRO A 240 -9.63 -9.42 10.05
N SER A 241 -9.54 -8.96 11.29
CA SER A 241 -10.28 -7.83 11.86
C SER A 241 -9.41 -6.57 12.01
N GLY A 242 -8.25 -6.56 11.36
CA GLY A 242 -7.19 -5.58 11.58
C GLY A 242 -7.55 -4.21 11.01
N ASP A 243 -6.97 -3.18 11.62
CA ASP A 243 -7.10 -1.81 11.17
C ASP A 243 -6.42 -1.66 9.80
N GLU A 244 -7.22 -1.59 8.73
CA GLU A 244 -6.77 -1.38 7.35
C GLU A 244 -5.92 -0.10 7.21
N ALA A 245 -5.96 0.81 8.19
CA ALA A 245 -5.08 1.97 8.32
C ALA A 245 -3.58 1.59 8.38
N SER A 246 -3.25 0.32 8.64
CA SER A 246 -1.87 -0.17 8.77
C SER A 246 -1.22 -0.56 7.44
N ASP A 247 -1.92 -0.49 6.30
CA ASP A 247 -1.35 -0.83 4.98
C ASP A 247 -0.22 0.15 4.58
N PRO A 248 1.05 -0.30 4.50
CA PRO A 248 2.19 0.51 4.12
C PRO A 248 2.10 1.19 2.76
N GLU A 249 1.49 0.55 1.77
CA GLU A 249 1.35 1.16 0.45
C GLU A 249 0.31 2.27 0.49
N ARG A 250 -0.82 2.02 1.15
CA ARG A 250 -1.84 3.06 1.36
C ARG A 250 -1.24 4.21 2.17
N ALA A 251 -0.54 3.93 3.28
CA ALA A 251 0.08 4.94 4.12
C ALA A 251 1.07 5.82 3.33
N LEU A 252 1.89 5.23 2.45
CA LEU A 252 2.74 5.97 1.53
C LEU A 252 1.91 6.83 0.57
N ALA A 253 0.89 6.26 -0.07
CA ALA A 253 0.03 6.94 -1.02
C ALA A 253 -0.83 8.06 -0.41
N GLN A 254 -1.20 7.97 0.88
CA GLN A 254 -1.90 9.04 1.59
C GLN A 254 -0.96 10.19 1.97
N THR A 255 0.35 9.93 2.07
CA THR A 255 1.35 10.89 2.54
C THR A 255 2.10 11.57 1.39
N VAL A 256 2.36 10.82 0.32
CA VAL A 256 3.18 11.23 -0.82
C VAL A 256 2.41 11.02 -2.11
N ALA A 257 2.21 12.09 -2.87
CA ALA A 257 1.78 12.04 -4.25
C ALA A 257 2.96 11.57 -5.12
N LEU A 258 2.97 10.28 -5.42
CA LEU A 258 3.99 9.59 -6.22
C LEU A 258 3.87 9.88 -7.72
N GLY A 259 2.66 10.17 -8.20
CA GLY A 259 2.33 10.00 -9.61
C GLY A 259 2.26 8.52 -9.97
N SER A 260 2.44 8.18 -11.24
CA SER A 260 2.42 6.78 -11.69
C SER A 260 3.47 5.94 -10.96
N TRP A 261 3.03 4.81 -10.40
CA TRP A 261 3.92 3.79 -9.83
C TRP A 261 4.99 3.35 -10.83
N ASP A 262 4.62 3.09 -12.09
CA ASP A 262 5.56 2.60 -13.10
C ASP A 262 6.69 3.60 -13.34
N GLU A 263 6.36 4.88 -13.46
CA GLU A 263 7.36 5.93 -13.68
C GLU A 263 8.23 6.17 -12.43
N ALA A 264 7.62 6.16 -11.23
CA ALA A 264 8.36 6.36 -9.99
C ALA A 264 9.35 5.21 -9.76
N LEU A 265 8.91 3.97 -9.94
CA LEU A 265 9.73 2.77 -9.77
C LEU A 265 10.79 2.64 -10.86
N GLU A 266 10.50 3.06 -12.09
CA GLU A 266 11.49 3.14 -13.16
C GLU A 266 12.63 4.10 -12.81
N ARG A 267 12.32 5.34 -12.41
CA ARG A 267 13.33 6.32 -11.99
C ARG A 267 14.16 5.85 -10.80
N LEU A 268 13.53 5.19 -9.83
CA LEU A 268 14.25 4.62 -8.68
C LEU A 268 15.17 3.46 -9.11
N ALA A 269 14.67 2.56 -9.95
CA ALA A 269 15.43 1.41 -10.43
C ALA A 269 16.62 1.80 -11.33
N GLU A 270 16.49 2.89 -12.10
CA GLU A 270 17.58 3.42 -12.94
C GLU A 270 18.74 3.99 -12.12
N LEU A 271 18.43 4.58 -10.95
CA LEU A 271 19.43 5.20 -10.07
C LEU A 271 20.06 4.17 -9.11
N ALA A 272 19.27 3.22 -8.62
CA ALA A 272 19.74 2.18 -7.71
C ALA A 272 20.66 1.17 -8.41
N ALA A 273 21.48 0.47 -7.61
CA ALA A 273 22.25 -0.66 -8.08
C ALA A 273 21.33 -1.72 -8.71
N PRO A 274 21.73 -2.36 -9.83
CA PRO A 274 20.89 -3.34 -10.51
C PRO A 274 20.56 -4.55 -9.64
N GLU A 275 19.27 -4.83 -9.49
CA GLU A 275 18.75 -5.92 -8.66
C GLU A 275 17.52 -6.58 -9.31
N PRO A 276 17.17 -7.82 -8.92
CA PRO A 276 16.00 -8.49 -9.44
C PRO A 276 14.72 -7.90 -8.82
N TRP A 277 14.18 -6.84 -9.42
CA TRP A 277 12.98 -6.15 -8.92
C TRP A 277 11.65 -6.90 -9.13
N GLY A 278 11.68 -8.10 -9.71
CA GLY A 278 10.49 -8.88 -10.05
C GLY A 278 9.71 -8.33 -11.24
N GLU A 279 8.68 -9.07 -11.68
CA GLU A 279 7.77 -8.62 -12.73
C GLU A 279 7.10 -7.30 -12.34
N GLY A 280 7.04 -6.34 -13.26
CA GLY A 280 6.47 -5.01 -13.00
C GLY A 280 7.14 -4.24 -11.86
N ARG A 281 8.38 -4.61 -11.46
CA ARG A 281 9.09 -4.03 -10.30
C ARG A 281 8.34 -4.24 -8.97
N ARG A 282 7.56 -5.33 -8.84
CA ARG A 282 6.76 -5.65 -7.65
C ARG A 282 7.59 -5.69 -6.36
N VAL A 283 8.81 -6.23 -6.40
CA VAL A 283 9.70 -6.25 -5.24
C VAL A 283 10.09 -4.83 -4.82
N LEU A 284 10.40 -3.96 -5.79
CA LEU A 284 10.77 -2.57 -5.52
C LEU A 284 9.60 -1.77 -4.96
N ARG A 285 8.38 -1.99 -5.46
CA ARG A 285 7.15 -1.40 -4.91
C ARG A 285 6.95 -1.79 -3.45
N GLY A 286 6.99 -3.09 -3.17
CA GLY A 286 6.86 -3.60 -1.80
C GLY A 286 7.94 -3.06 -0.88
N TYR A 287 9.20 -3.07 -1.35
CA TYR A 287 10.35 -2.51 -0.63
C TYR A 287 10.15 -1.04 -0.28
N LEU A 288 9.79 -0.19 -1.26
CA LEU A 288 9.63 1.24 -1.05
C LEU A 288 8.50 1.55 -0.06
N SER A 289 7.36 0.87 -0.18
CA SER A 289 6.23 1.01 0.75
C SER A 289 6.60 0.63 2.17
N MET A 290 7.27 -0.51 2.37
CA MET A 290 7.72 -0.97 3.69
C MET A 290 8.78 -0.06 4.29
N THR A 291 9.75 0.39 3.49
CA THR A 291 10.78 1.34 3.94
C THR A 291 10.15 2.66 4.35
N PHE A 292 9.20 3.19 3.58
CA PHE A 292 8.54 4.43 3.96
C PHE A 292 7.72 4.29 5.25
N ALA A 293 7.01 3.16 5.43
CA ALA A 293 6.34 2.87 6.70
C ALA A 293 7.33 2.87 7.87
N ARG A 294 8.53 2.28 7.70
CA ARG A 294 9.58 2.31 8.72
C ARG A 294 10.11 3.73 8.98
N ILE A 295 10.33 4.51 7.92
CA ILE A 295 10.75 5.92 8.02
C ILE A 295 9.74 6.74 8.83
N GLN A 296 8.44 6.53 8.61
CA GLN A 296 7.40 7.20 9.38
C GLN A 296 7.40 6.75 10.85
N ALA A 297 7.45 5.43 11.10
CA ALA A 297 7.46 4.87 12.44
C ALA A 297 8.66 5.32 13.29
N GLU A 298 9.82 5.55 12.67
CA GLU A 298 11.03 6.04 13.34
C GLU A 298 11.19 7.57 13.33
N GLY A 299 10.26 8.31 12.71
CA GLY A 299 10.35 9.77 12.58
C GLY A 299 11.56 10.23 11.77
N LEU A 300 11.95 9.47 10.75
CA LEU A 300 13.16 9.72 9.94
C LEU A 300 12.92 10.56 8.68
N LEU A 301 11.69 10.98 8.43
CA LEU A 301 11.40 11.92 7.35
C LEU A 301 12.02 13.28 7.67
N ALA A 302 13.08 13.65 6.94
CA ALA A 302 13.84 14.87 7.18
C ALA A 302 13.11 16.06 6.56
N VAL A 303 12.27 16.74 7.35
CA VAL A 303 11.55 17.94 6.91
C VAL A 303 12.43 19.17 7.09
N SER A 304 12.53 19.99 6.05
CA SER A 304 13.21 21.29 6.07
C SER A 304 12.62 22.23 7.14
N PRO A 305 13.42 23.16 7.72
CA PRO A 305 12.93 24.06 8.76
C PRO A 305 11.77 24.97 8.34
N ASP A 306 11.66 25.27 7.04
CA ASP A 306 10.57 26.07 6.47
C ASP A 306 9.35 25.23 6.03
N GLY A 307 9.44 23.90 6.16
CA GLY A 307 8.38 22.96 5.78
C GLY A 307 8.13 22.86 4.28
N SER A 308 8.99 23.43 3.43
CA SER A 308 8.78 23.47 1.97
C SER A 308 9.24 22.21 1.25
N SER A 309 10.18 21.48 1.85
CA SER A 309 10.70 20.21 1.35
C SER A 309 10.89 19.18 2.46
N ALA A 310 10.94 17.93 2.07
CA ALA A 310 11.38 16.83 2.93
C ALA A 310 12.20 15.83 2.12
N ASP A 311 13.02 15.02 2.78
CA ASP A 311 13.70 13.90 2.14
C ASP A 311 13.78 12.68 3.06
N PHE A 312 13.88 11.49 2.48
CA PHE A 312 14.19 10.28 3.23
C PHE A 312 15.14 9.38 2.45
N ASP A 313 16.00 8.68 3.19
CA ASP A 313 16.89 7.65 2.65
C ASP A 313 16.05 6.42 2.30
N THR A 314 16.13 5.96 1.05
CA THR A 314 15.36 4.80 0.57
C THR A 314 15.93 3.48 1.03
N GLY A 315 17.13 3.46 1.62
CA GLY A 315 17.88 2.26 1.98
C GLY A 315 18.56 1.57 0.80
N LEU A 316 18.38 2.07 -0.43
CA LEU A 316 19.06 1.60 -1.63
C LEU A 316 20.37 2.38 -1.85
N LEU A 317 21.30 1.74 -2.56
CA LEU A 317 22.56 2.34 -2.97
C LEU A 317 22.61 2.44 -4.48
N THR A 318 23.36 3.40 -5.01
CA THR A 318 23.78 3.44 -6.42
C THR A 318 24.79 2.33 -6.72
N SER A 319 25.15 2.15 -7.98
CA SER A 319 26.22 1.19 -8.37
C SER A 319 27.58 1.55 -7.76
N GLU A 320 27.79 2.81 -7.43
CA GLU A 320 28.99 3.36 -6.80
C GLU A 320 28.94 3.27 -5.27
N GLY A 321 27.82 2.81 -4.69
CA GLY A 321 27.64 2.66 -3.24
C GLY A 321 27.16 3.92 -2.53
N GLU A 322 26.63 4.92 -3.25
CA GLU A 322 26.08 6.14 -2.66
C GLU A 322 24.61 5.93 -2.24
N PRO A 323 24.14 6.43 -1.09
CA PRO A 323 22.75 6.26 -0.68
C PRO A 323 21.75 7.00 -1.57
N VAL A 324 20.70 6.31 -1.98
CA VAL A 324 19.61 6.88 -2.78
C VAL A 324 18.54 7.46 -1.87
N HIS A 325 18.23 8.73 -2.06
CA HIS A 325 17.20 9.45 -1.30
C HIS A 325 16.01 9.78 -2.19
N ALA A 326 14.82 9.81 -1.59
CA ALA A 326 13.62 10.36 -2.20
C ALA A 326 13.44 11.82 -1.76
N SER A 327 13.42 12.73 -2.72
CA SER A 327 13.19 14.16 -2.47
C SER A 327 11.70 14.49 -2.62
N LEU A 328 11.15 15.21 -1.64
CA LEU A 328 9.76 15.60 -1.56
C LEU A 328 9.64 17.13 -1.51
N VAL A 329 8.58 17.64 -2.14
CA VAL A 329 8.19 19.06 -2.04
C VAL A 329 6.80 19.15 -1.43
N ALA A 330 6.56 20.17 -0.62
CA ALA A 330 5.25 20.39 -0.02
C ALA A 330 4.19 20.55 -1.12
N ALA A 331 3.14 19.74 -1.04
CA ALA A 331 2.02 19.78 -1.95
C ALA A 331 0.90 20.67 -1.41
N SER A 332 0.04 21.14 -2.31
CA SER A 332 -1.21 21.81 -1.92
C SER A 332 -2.33 20.79 -1.86
N GLY A 333 -3.09 20.77 -0.77
CA GLY A 333 -4.24 19.89 -0.59
C GLY A 333 -4.11 19.00 0.64
N ASP A 334 -4.74 17.84 0.55
CA ASP A 334 -4.87 16.80 1.57
C ASP A 334 -3.76 15.74 1.55
N ILE A 335 -2.96 15.66 0.47
CA ILE A 335 -1.72 14.87 0.42
C ILE A 335 -0.56 15.82 0.72
N PRO A 336 0.20 15.64 1.83
CA PRO A 336 1.18 16.63 2.29
C PRO A 336 2.37 16.85 1.34
N TRP A 337 2.84 15.78 0.71
CA TRP A 337 4.08 15.79 -0.06
C TRP A 337 3.86 15.35 -1.51
N GLN A 338 4.64 15.92 -2.43
CA GLN A 338 4.77 15.42 -3.79
C GLN A 338 6.19 14.91 -4.02
N LEU A 339 6.31 13.72 -4.63
CA LEU A 339 7.61 13.18 -5.03
C LEU A 339 8.22 14.06 -6.12
N ALA A 340 9.35 14.69 -5.80
CA ALA A 340 10.12 15.49 -6.76
C ALA A 340 11.09 14.63 -7.58
N GLY A 341 11.63 13.57 -6.97
CA GLY A 341 12.52 12.62 -7.65
C GLY A 341 13.40 11.84 -6.68
N PHE A 342 14.37 11.11 -7.24
CA PHE A 342 15.37 10.37 -6.49
C PHE A 342 16.78 10.90 -6.79
N SER A 343 17.65 10.92 -5.79
CA SER A 343 19.03 11.42 -5.95
C SER A 343 20.00 10.77 -4.95
N ALA A 344 21.29 10.73 -5.31
CA ALA A 344 22.37 10.35 -4.39
C ALA A 344 22.71 11.46 -3.37
N SER A 345 22.03 12.60 -3.46
CA SER A 345 22.13 13.71 -2.52
C SER A 345 20.86 13.76 -1.67
N GLY A 346 21.04 13.75 -0.35
CA GLY A 346 19.98 13.85 0.63
C GLY A 346 20.56 13.93 2.04
N SER A 347 19.69 14.17 3.01
CA SER A 347 20.06 14.37 4.41
C SER A 347 19.36 13.40 5.38
N GLY A 348 18.38 12.66 4.86
CA GLY A 348 17.67 11.60 5.53
C GLY A 348 18.62 10.56 6.10
N LYS A 349 18.29 10.05 7.28
CA LYS A 349 19.03 8.94 7.87
C LYS A 349 18.41 7.62 7.39
N PRO A 350 19.22 6.58 7.16
CA PRO A 350 18.68 5.28 6.79
C PRO A 350 17.90 4.67 7.95
N ALA A 351 16.74 4.11 7.63
CA ALA A 351 16.05 3.18 8.51
C ALA A 351 16.94 1.98 8.83
N ARG A 352 16.85 1.45 10.05
CA ARG A 352 17.61 0.28 10.46
C ARG A 352 16.71 -0.87 10.87
N TYR A 353 17.06 -2.06 10.39
CA TYR A 353 16.33 -3.31 10.64
C TYR A 353 17.16 -4.20 11.56
N LEU A 354 17.33 -3.76 12.81
CA LEU A 354 18.14 -4.47 13.79
C LEU A 354 17.26 -5.45 14.58
N GLY A 355 17.71 -6.70 14.67
CA GLY A 355 17.13 -7.72 15.53
C GLY A 355 18.20 -8.44 16.35
N PRO A 356 17.81 -9.24 17.36
CA PRO A 356 18.74 -10.13 18.04
C PRO A 356 19.44 -11.08 17.06
N ALA A 357 20.64 -11.54 17.40
CA ALA A 357 21.41 -12.46 16.54
C ALA A 357 20.63 -13.75 16.18
N ALA A 358 19.72 -14.17 17.07
CA ALA A 358 18.79 -15.29 16.85
C ALA A 358 17.81 -15.07 15.68
N LEU A 359 17.61 -13.83 15.22
CA LEU A 359 16.83 -13.52 14.02
C LEU A 359 17.67 -13.40 12.75
N ALA A 360 19.00 -13.32 12.88
CA ALA A 360 19.92 -13.39 11.74
C ALA A 360 20.20 -14.84 11.35
N THR A 361 20.31 -15.71 12.34
CA THR A 361 20.43 -17.16 12.19
C THR A 361 19.60 -17.85 13.26
N LEU A 362 18.81 -18.85 12.88
CA LEU A 362 18.02 -19.64 13.83
C LEU A 362 18.92 -20.16 14.97
N ASP A 363 18.59 -19.79 16.20
CA ASP A 363 19.25 -20.29 17.41
C ASP A 363 18.58 -21.61 17.83
N PRO A 364 19.24 -22.76 17.66
CA PRO A 364 18.65 -24.07 17.95
C PRO A 364 18.50 -24.33 19.46
N SER A 365 19.03 -23.45 20.34
CA SER A 365 18.87 -23.59 21.79
C SER A 365 17.52 -23.07 22.29
N LEU A 366 16.82 -22.28 21.49
CA LEU A 366 15.51 -21.74 21.81
C LEU A 366 14.39 -22.70 21.36
N PRO A 367 13.26 -22.80 22.10
CA PRO A 367 12.09 -23.50 21.62
C PRO A 367 11.60 -22.93 20.29
N ALA A 368 11.21 -23.80 19.36
CA ALA A 368 10.64 -23.41 18.06
C ALA A 368 9.45 -24.32 17.72
N PRO A 369 8.47 -23.82 16.94
CA PRO A 369 7.41 -24.67 16.42
C PRO A 369 7.98 -25.76 15.51
N GLU A 370 7.24 -26.85 15.35
CA GLU A 370 7.61 -27.85 14.34
C GLU A 370 7.39 -27.29 12.93
N PHE A 371 8.39 -27.46 12.07
CA PHE A 371 8.31 -27.12 10.65
C PHE A 371 9.14 -28.15 9.85
N SER A 372 8.70 -28.41 8.62
CA SER A 372 9.17 -29.50 7.77
C SER A 372 10.67 -29.50 7.47
N THR A 373 11.33 -28.34 7.55
CA THR A 373 12.76 -28.18 7.22
C THR A 373 13.67 -27.92 8.43
N SER A 374 13.17 -28.09 9.66
CA SER A 374 13.91 -27.77 10.89
C SER A 374 15.31 -28.40 10.94
N ASP A 375 15.42 -29.72 10.69
CA ASP A 375 16.69 -30.43 10.65
C ASP A 375 17.66 -29.87 9.59
N ALA A 376 17.14 -29.41 8.46
CA ALA A 376 17.96 -28.84 7.39
C ALA A 376 18.47 -27.44 7.77
N VAL A 377 17.60 -26.61 8.36
CA VAL A 377 17.96 -25.26 8.84
C VAL A 377 19.00 -25.33 9.97
N VAL A 378 18.85 -26.26 10.91
CA VAL A 378 19.84 -26.47 11.99
C VAL A 378 21.21 -26.86 11.43
N ARG A 379 21.26 -27.69 10.39
CA ARG A 379 22.52 -28.11 9.74
C ARG A 379 23.10 -27.06 8.82
N ASN A 380 22.26 -26.16 8.28
CA ASN A 380 22.66 -25.08 7.40
C ASN A 380 21.97 -23.77 7.80
N PRO A 381 22.53 -23.03 8.78
CA PRO A 381 21.93 -21.81 9.31
C PRO A 381 21.69 -20.71 8.26
N ARG A 382 22.39 -20.74 7.12
CA ARG A 382 22.19 -19.81 5.99
C ARG A 382 20.88 -20.04 5.22
N MET A 383 20.12 -21.09 5.56
CA MET A 383 18.77 -21.30 5.04
C MET A 383 17.76 -20.36 5.71
N ALA A 384 18.04 -19.89 6.92
CA ALA A 384 17.23 -18.89 7.58
C ALA A 384 17.71 -17.48 7.18
N THR A 385 16.79 -16.52 7.13
CA THR A 385 17.11 -15.12 6.84
C THR A 385 16.20 -14.20 7.64
N SER A 386 16.66 -12.99 7.93
CA SER A 386 15.83 -11.98 8.56
C SER A 386 14.85 -11.39 7.54
N ALA A 387 13.67 -11.01 8.01
CA ALA A 387 12.70 -10.24 7.24
C ALA A 387 12.05 -9.18 8.11
N TYR A 388 11.43 -8.19 7.47
CA TYR A 388 10.73 -7.11 8.14
C TYR A 388 9.22 -7.29 8.00
N ASP A 389 8.52 -7.16 9.13
CA ASP A 389 7.08 -7.02 9.19
C ASP A 389 6.72 -5.55 9.45
N PRO A 390 6.17 -4.84 8.45
CA PRO A 390 5.80 -3.43 8.60
C PRO A 390 4.53 -3.22 9.44
N ILE A 391 3.69 -4.24 9.63
CA ILE A 391 2.43 -4.13 10.37
C ILE A 391 2.71 -4.07 11.86
N HIS A 392 3.57 -4.97 12.35
CA HIS A 392 4.00 -4.99 13.75
C HIS A 392 5.32 -4.25 13.99
N ASN A 393 5.89 -3.64 12.95
CA ASN A 393 7.15 -2.89 12.97
C ASN A 393 8.31 -3.68 13.61
N GLU A 394 8.42 -4.98 13.28
CA GLU A 394 9.41 -5.89 13.87
C GLU A 394 10.22 -6.66 12.83
N VAL A 395 11.40 -7.13 13.25
CA VAL A 395 12.20 -8.07 12.46
C VAL A 395 11.78 -9.49 12.83
N LEU A 396 11.66 -10.34 11.83
CA LEU A 396 11.28 -11.75 11.92
C LEU A 396 12.37 -12.63 11.33
N LEU A 397 12.30 -13.92 11.60
CA LEU A 397 13.12 -14.96 10.97
C LEU A 397 12.27 -15.74 9.97
N LEU A 398 12.71 -15.84 8.72
CA LEU A 398 12.10 -16.68 7.71
C LEU A 398 12.84 -18.01 7.61
N VAL A 399 12.08 -19.10 7.59
CA VAL A 399 12.57 -20.45 7.29
C VAL A 399 11.75 -21.08 6.16
N PRO A 400 12.32 -21.98 5.34
CA PRO A 400 11.56 -22.64 4.29
C PRO A 400 10.52 -23.62 4.87
N GLU A 401 9.31 -23.63 4.33
CA GLU A 401 8.24 -24.53 4.78
C GLU A 401 7.35 -24.95 3.62
N GLY A 402 7.41 -26.22 3.20
CA GLY A 402 6.49 -26.76 2.19
C GLY A 402 6.43 -25.99 0.86
N GLY A 403 7.53 -25.39 0.41
CA GLY A 403 7.57 -24.54 -0.80
C GLY A 403 7.11 -23.10 -0.58
N LYS A 404 6.89 -22.70 0.67
CA LYS A 404 6.58 -21.35 1.17
C LYS A 404 7.65 -20.91 2.16
N ALA A 405 7.48 -19.73 2.76
CA ALA A 405 8.28 -19.29 3.90
C ALA A 405 7.42 -19.24 5.16
N LEU A 406 7.90 -19.85 6.24
CA LEU A 406 7.34 -19.68 7.58
C LEU A 406 8.04 -18.51 8.26
N ALA A 407 7.27 -17.52 8.72
CA ALA A 407 7.78 -16.39 9.49
C ALA A 407 7.68 -16.69 10.98
N LEU A 408 8.81 -16.57 11.66
CA LEU A 408 8.99 -16.83 13.07
C LEU A 408 9.33 -15.51 13.77
N ALA A 409 8.50 -15.12 14.72
CA ALA A 409 8.79 -14.01 15.62
C ALA A 409 9.51 -14.53 16.86
N LEU A 410 10.48 -13.77 17.37
CA LEU A 410 11.16 -14.10 18.62
C LEU A 410 10.39 -13.49 19.79
N ARG A 411 10.03 -14.34 20.75
CA ARG A 411 9.31 -14.00 21.98
C ARG A 411 10.09 -14.53 23.20
N PRO A 412 9.78 -14.13 24.44
CA PRO A 412 10.47 -14.60 25.63
C PRO A 412 10.51 -16.13 25.78
N GLU A 413 9.49 -16.83 25.30
CA GLU A 413 9.34 -18.28 25.30
C GLU A 413 10.08 -19.01 24.17
N GLY A 414 10.60 -18.28 23.18
CA GLY A 414 11.24 -18.83 21.99
C GLY A 414 10.65 -18.30 20.69
N TYR A 415 10.77 -19.08 19.62
CA TYR A 415 10.18 -18.74 18.33
C TYR A 415 8.69 -19.08 18.30
N VAL A 416 7.90 -18.18 17.71
CA VAL A 416 6.48 -18.36 17.47
C VAL A 416 6.20 -18.15 15.99
N ALA A 417 5.48 -19.09 15.37
CA ALA A 417 5.03 -18.93 13.99
C ALA A 417 3.93 -17.85 13.94
N VAL A 418 4.17 -16.79 13.15
CA VAL A 418 3.25 -15.66 13.02
C VAL A 418 2.57 -15.58 11.65
N ALA A 419 3.23 -16.08 10.60
CA ALA A 419 2.65 -16.09 9.26
C ALA A 419 3.29 -17.16 8.37
N THR A 420 2.60 -17.53 7.29
CA THR A 420 3.17 -18.30 6.18
C THR A 420 3.01 -17.49 4.89
N LEU A 421 4.13 -17.18 4.23
CA LEU A 421 4.18 -16.31 3.06
C LEU A 421 4.43 -17.09 1.77
N SER A 422 3.96 -16.55 0.65
CA SER A 422 4.48 -16.95 -0.66
C SER A 422 5.98 -16.66 -0.73
N LEU A 423 6.73 -17.37 -1.57
CA LEU A 423 8.17 -17.11 -1.68
C LEU A 423 8.48 -15.71 -2.21
N GLU A 424 7.60 -15.16 -3.04
CA GLU A 424 7.76 -13.82 -3.60
C GLU A 424 7.56 -12.73 -2.54
N ASP A 425 6.52 -12.85 -1.71
CA ASP A 425 6.27 -11.93 -0.59
C ASP A 425 7.37 -12.04 0.46
N ALA A 426 7.76 -13.28 0.78
CA ALA A 426 8.87 -13.56 1.67
C ALA A 426 10.17 -12.92 1.19
N TYR A 427 10.46 -12.99 -0.12
CA TYR A 427 11.61 -12.32 -0.71
C TYR A 427 11.52 -10.81 -0.50
N CYS A 428 10.37 -10.20 -0.75
CA CYS A 428 10.18 -8.75 -0.56
C CYS A 428 10.45 -8.35 0.90
N CYS A 429 9.85 -9.04 1.87
CA CYS A 429 10.03 -8.75 3.30
C CYS A 429 11.48 -8.96 3.75
N ALA A 430 12.16 -9.99 3.23
CA ALA A 430 13.57 -10.24 3.51
C ALA A 430 14.49 -9.21 2.86
N ARG A 431 14.16 -8.78 1.64
CA ARG A 431 14.95 -7.82 0.87
C ARG A 431 15.06 -6.48 1.59
N VAL A 432 14.03 -6.06 2.31
CA VAL A 432 14.09 -4.84 3.13
C VAL A 432 15.26 -4.87 4.12
N VAL A 433 15.58 -6.03 4.68
CA VAL A 433 16.65 -6.21 5.68
C VAL A 433 18.02 -6.46 5.02
N SER A 434 18.06 -7.21 3.92
CA SER A 434 19.31 -7.60 3.25
C SER A 434 19.13 -7.74 1.74
N SER A 435 20.08 -7.27 0.93
CA SER A 435 20.11 -7.54 -0.52
C SER A 435 20.53 -8.98 -0.84
N GLU A 436 21.29 -9.62 0.04
CA GLU A 436 21.68 -11.02 -0.10
C GLU A 436 20.61 -11.92 0.49
N GLN A 437 20.04 -12.81 -0.34
CA GLN A 437 18.98 -13.73 0.06
C GLN A 437 19.36 -15.20 -0.19
N PRO A 438 18.89 -16.13 0.66
CA PRO A 438 19.07 -17.56 0.44
C PRO A 438 18.57 -18.00 -0.94
N SER A 439 19.24 -19.00 -1.53
CA SER A 439 18.93 -19.46 -2.89
C SER A 439 17.49 -19.94 -3.07
N TRP A 440 16.86 -20.49 -2.03
CA TRP A 440 15.48 -20.95 -2.07
C TRP A 440 14.47 -19.80 -2.20
N LEU A 441 14.77 -18.62 -1.62
CA LEU A 441 13.98 -17.39 -1.81
C LEU A 441 14.31 -16.74 -3.15
N ALA A 442 15.60 -16.59 -3.48
CA ALA A 442 16.02 -15.95 -4.73
C ALA A 442 15.55 -16.70 -5.99
N ALA A 443 15.30 -18.01 -5.89
CA ALA A 443 14.72 -18.79 -6.99
C ALA A 443 13.28 -18.37 -7.33
N ALA A 444 12.55 -17.78 -6.38
CA ALA A 444 11.16 -17.35 -6.58
C ALA A 444 11.01 -16.20 -7.59
N LEU A 445 12.07 -15.43 -7.83
CA LEU A 445 12.08 -14.33 -8.80
C LEU A 445 12.46 -14.78 -10.23
N LYS A 446 12.77 -16.06 -10.42
CA LYS A 446 13.22 -16.63 -11.71
C LYS A 446 12.17 -17.50 -12.39
N GLY A 447 11.09 -17.81 -11.69
CA GLY A 447 9.90 -18.47 -12.24
C GLY A 447 8.84 -17.42 -12.54
#